data_AF-A0A6C0FU76-F1
#
_entry.id   AF-A0A6C0FU76-F1
#
_cell.length_a   1.000
_cell.length_b   1.000
_cell.length_c   1.000
_cell.angle_alpha   90.00
_cell.angle_beta   90.00
_cell.angle_gamma   90.00
#
_symmetry.space_group_name_H-M   'P 1'
#
loop_
_entity.id
_entity.type
_entity.pdbx_description
1 polymer ?
#
loop_
_entity_poly.entity_id
_entity_poly.type
_entity_poly.pdbx_seq_one_letter_code
_entity_poly.pdbx_strand_id
1 'polypeptide(L)'
;MRTKDLPWPEHELRAILRAADDIIAGGGRTLLSKVLKGSKERKLLELGLERNPSYGYYKDLSLEQIMDKVDQMIHTGFLQIMMSGKLPL
;
A
#
# COMPACT_ATOMS: atom_id res chain seq x y z
N MET A 1 -10.84 -21.00 3.98
CA MET A 1 -11.17 -19.56 4.09
C MET A 1 -12.08 -19.23 2.90
N ARG A 2 -13.33 -18.81 3.16
CA ARG A 2 -14.38 -18.71 2.14
C ARG A 2 -14.25 -17.35 1.45
N THR A 3 -13.89 -17.32 0.16
CA THR A 3 -13.64 -16.10 -0.64
C THR A 3 -14.89 -15.27 -0.96
N LYS A 4 -16.06 -15.61 -0.40
CA LYS A 4 -17.36 -15.05 -0.81
C LYS A 4 -17.76 -13.74 -0.11
N ASP A 5 -17.05 -13.33 0.94
CA ASP A 5 -17.39 -12.13 1.73
C ASP A 5 -16.28 -11.06 1.69
N LEU A 6 -15.42 -11.09 0.67
CA LEU A 6 -14.43 -10.04 0.49
C LEU A 6 -15.10 -8.81 -0.14
N PRO A 7 -14.97 -7.61 0.44
CA PRO A 7 -15.61 -6.40 -0.13
C PRO A 7 -14.99 -5.96 -1.48
N TRP A 8 -13.95 -6.67 -1.94
CA TRP A 8 -13.09 -6.28 -3.06
C TRP A 8 -12.77 -7.48 -3.95
N PRO A 9 -12.52 -7.27 -5.25
CA PRO A 9 -11.97 -8.31 -6.10
C PRO A 9 -10.62 -8.79 -5.56
N GLU A 10 -10.40 -10.10 -5.58
CA GLU A 10 -9.21 -10.73 -4.99
C GLU A 10 -7.88 -10.24 -5.59
N HIS A 11 -7.88 -9.80 -6.85
CA HIS A 11 -6.71 -9.21 -7.49
C HIS A 11 -6.32 -7.85 -6.89
N GLU A 12 -7.31 -7.02 -6.49
CA GLU A 12 -7.05 -5.73 -5.85
C GLU A 12 -6.45 -5.93 -4.46
N LEU A 13 -7.00 -6.88 -3.69
CA LEU A 13 -6.45 -7.29 -2.40
C LEU A 13 -4.97 -7.68 -2.55
N ARG A 14 -4.68 -8.61 -3.46
CA ARG A 14 -3.32 -9.09 -3.71
C ARG A 14 -2.38 -7.98 -4.17
N ALA A 15 -2.85 -7.07 -5.02
CA ALA A 15 -2.03 -5.97 -5.52
C ALA A 15 -1.57 -5.06 -4.37
N ILE A 16 -2.49 -4.69 -3.46
CA ILE A 16 -2.18 -3.84 -2.30
C ILE A 16 -1.25 -4.56 -1.32
N LEU A 17 -1.52 -5.83 -1.02
CA LEU A 17 -0.65 -6.63 -0.15
C LEU A 17 0.76 -6.77 -0.73
N ARG A 18 0.90 -7.10 -2.02
CA ARG A 18 2.20 -7.21 -2.69
C ARG A 18 2.94 -5.87 -2.74
N ALA A 19 2.23 -4.75 -2.88
CA ALA A 19 2.83 -3.42 -2.81
C ALA A 19 3.35 -3.08 -1.39
N ALA A 20 2.68 -3.61 -0.36
CA ALA A 20 3.05 -3.37 1.04
C ALA A 20 4.29 -4.15 1.48
N ASP A 21 4.54 -5.34 0.92
CA ASP A 21 5.69 -6.20 1.28
C ASP A 21 7.04 -5.47 1.26
N ASP A 22 7.30 -4.66 0.22
CA ASP A 22 8.59 -4.00 0.03
C ASP A 22 8.76 -2.77 0.95
N ILE A 23 7.71 -2.36 1.66
CA ILE A 23 7.71 -1.22 2.59
C ILE A 23 7.20 -1.58 3.99
N ILE A 24 7.01 -2.88 4.29
CA ILE A 24 6.47 -3.35 5.56
C ILE A 24 7.36 -2.88 6.71
N ALA A 25 6.75 -2.44 7.82
CA ALA A 25 7.42 -1.88 9.00
C ALA A 25 8.27 -0.59 8.78
N GLY A 26 8.36 -0.06 7.55
CA GLY A 26 9.18 1.12 7.21
C GLY A 26 8.47 2.18 6.35
N GLY A 27 7.28 1.89 5.85
CA GLY A 27 6.50 2.77 4.98
C GLY A 27 5.06 2.96 5.48
N GLY A 28 4.60 4.21 5.49
CA GLY A 28 3.23 4.55 5.84
C GLY A 28 2.27 4.50 4.65
N ARG A 29 0.96 4.70 4.93
CA ARG A 29 -0.13 4.71 3.95
C ARG A 29 0.13 5.57 2.71
N THR A 30 0.81 6.71 2.89
CA THR A 30 1.15 7.63 1.80
C THR A 30 2.18 7.03 0.85
N LEU A 31 3.21 6.36 1.39
CA LEU A 31 4.23 5.72 0.56
C LEU A 31 3.62 4.55 -0.22
N LEU A 32 2.80 3.72 0.45
CA LEU A 32 2.06 2.63 -0.18
C LEU A 32 1.20 3.12 -1.35
N SER A 33 0.44 4.20 -1.13
CA SER A 33 -0.42 4.78 -2.17
C SER A 33 0.39 5.30 -3.36
N LYS A 34 1.59 5.84 -3.12
CA LYS A 34 2.49 6.31 -4.18
C LYS A 34 3.11 5.18 -4.99
N VAL A 35 3.44 4.05 -4.36
CA VAL A 35 3.87 2.83 -5.06
C VAL A 35 2.76 2.33 -5.99
N LEU A 36 1.56 2.18 -5.45
CA LEU A 36 0.39 1.73 -6.22
C LEU A 36 0.03 2.69 -7.36
N LYS A 37 0.23 4.00 -7.19
CA LYS A 37 0.04 5.01 -8.25
C LYS A 37 1.13 4.96 -9.33
N GLY A 38 2.31 4.42 -9.03
CA GLY A 38 3.47 4.49 -9.92
C GLY A 38 4.15 5.87 -9.88
N SER A 39 4.23 6.48 -8.69
CA SER A 39 4.82 7.81 -8.51
C SER A 39 6.32 7.82 -8.81
N LYS A 40 6.76 8.76 -9.64
CA LYS A 40 8.18 8.97 -10.00
C LYS A 40 8.94 9.84 -8.99
N GLU A 41 8.45 9.92 -7.76
CA GLU A 41 9.12 10.69 -6.71
C GLU A 41 10.52 10.16 -6.46
N ARG A 42 11.49 11.07 -6.40
CA ARG A 42 12.91 10.72 -6.26
C ARG A 42 13.18 9.76 -5.10
N LYS A 43 12.59 10.02 -3.93
CA LYS A 43 12.75 9.15 -2.74
C LYS A 43 12.25 7.72 -2.99
N LEU A 44 11.17 7.56 -3.75
CA LEU A 44 10.62 6.24 -4.08
C LEU A 44 11.59 5.47 -4.97
N LEU A 45 12.14 6.15 -5.98
CA LEU A 45 13.12 5.58 -6.91
C LEU A 45 14.47 5.27 -6.23
N GLU A 46 14.91 6.13 -5.31
CA GLU A 46 16.12 5.89 -4.50
C GLU A 46 15.98 4.66 -3.60
N LEU A 47 14.75 4.34 -3.18
CA LEU A 47 14.42 3.11 -2.44
C LEU A 47 14.21 1.89 -3.35
N GLY A 48 14.27 2.05 -4.68
CA GLY A 48 14.08 0.98 -5.66
C GLY A 48 12.65 0.42 -5.73
N LEU A 49 11.66 1.18 -5.22
CA LEU A 49 10.28 0.71 -5.09
C LEU A 49 9.55 0.63 -6.45
N GLU A 50 10.11 1.18 -7.52
CA GLU A 50 9.63 0.99 -8.89
C GLU A 50 9.77 -0.46 -9.38
N ARG A 51 10.59 -1.27 -8.70
CA ARG A 51 10.77 -2.69 -8.98
C ARG A 51 9.66 -3.57 -8.38
N ASN A 52 8.81 -3.00 -7.52
CA ASN A 52 7.69 -3.73 -6.95
C ASN A 52 6.73 -4.19 -8.07
N PRO A 53 6.29 -5.46 -8.10
CA PRO A 53 5.39 -5.95 -9.15
C PRO A 53 4.03 -5.24 -9.24
N SER A 54 3.58 -4.64 -8.14
CA SER A 54 2.36 -3.83 -8.07
C SER A 54 2.61 -2.34 -8.28
N TYR A 55 3.84 -1.93 -8.65
CA TYR A 55 4.14 -0.54 -8.94
C TYR A 55 3.29 -0.04 -10.12
N GLY A 56 2.52 1.03 -9.90
CA GLY A 56 1.62 1.57 -10.91
C GLY A 56 0.38 0.73 -11.18
N TYR A 57 0.02 -0.23 -10.32
CA TYR A 57 -1.20 -1.03 -10.46
C TYR A 57 -2.46 -0.16 -10.61
N TYR A 58 -2.53 0.96 -9.87
CA TYR A 58 -3.60 1.96 -9.94
C TYR A 58 -3.15 3.24 -10.64
N LYS A 59 -2.33 3.14 -11.69
CA LYS A 59 -1.83 4.31 -12.45
C LYS A 59 -2.94 5.25 -12.95
N ASP A 60 -4.14 4.73 -13.18
CA ASP A 60 -5.28 5.49 -13.72
C ASP A 60 -6.18 6.12 -12.64
N LEU A 61 -5.99 5.76 -11.35
CA LEU A 61 -6.77 6.31 -10.24
C LEU A 61 -6.10 7.55 -9.63
N SER A 62 -6.88 8.46 -9.03
CA SER A 62 -6.32 9.56 -8.25
C SER A 62 -5.61 9.02 -6.99
N LEU A 63 -4.68 9.80 -6.44
CA LEU A 63 -4.00 9.40 -5.20
C LEU A 63 -4.99 9.28 -4.04
N GLU A 64 -6.01 10.14 -4.01
CA GLU A 64 -7.10 10.10 -3.03
C GLU A 64 -7.88 8.77 -3.11
N GLN A 65 -8.31 8.38 -4.31
CA GLN A 65 -9.00 7.10 -4.51
C GLN A 65 -8.15 5.92 -4.04
N ILE A 66 -6.83 5.96 -4.28
CA ILE A 66 -5.90 4.91 -3.84
C ILE A 66 -5.77 4.90 -2.31
N MET A 67 -5.67 6.08 -1.67
CA MET A 67 -5.63 6.19 -0.21
C MET A 67 -6.89 5.61 0.42
N ASP A 68 -8.07 5.84 -0.16
CA ASP A 68 -9.32 5.23 0.32
C ASP A 68 -9.26 3.70 0.25
N LYS A 69 -8.70 3.12 -0.82
CA LYS A 69 -8.52 1.65 -0.91
C LYS A 69 -7.59 1.14 0.19
N VAL A 70 -6.49 1.84 0.44
CA VAL A 70 -5.52 1.49 1.50
C VAL A 70 -6.14 1.62 2.89
N ASP A 71 -6.90 2.68 3.15
CA ASP A 71 -7.58 2.89 4.43
C ASP A 71 -8.65 1.80 4.66
N GLN A 72 -9.34 1.33 3.62
CA GLN A 72 -10.23 0.16 3.74
C GLN A 72 -9.48 -1.13 4.06
N MET A 73 -8.29 -1.35 3.49
CA MET A 73 -7.43 -2.49 3.83
C MET A 73 -7.00 -2.47 5.30
N ILE A 74 -6.78 -1.29 5.86
CA ILE A 74 -6.46 -1.11 7.28
C ILE A 74 -7.72 -1.36 8.13
N HIS A 75 -8.85 -0.77 7.75
CA HIS A 75 -10.11 -0.90 8.49
C HIS A 75 -10.61 -2.35 8.58
N THR A 76 -10.42 -3.13 7.50
CA THR A 76 -10.79 -4.55 7.43
C THR A 76 -9.73 -5.48 8.04
N GLY A 77 -8.59 -4.93 8.50
CA GLY A 77 -7.54 -5.68 9.18
C GLY A 77 -6.57 -6.45 8.28
N PHE A 78 -6.61 -6.25 6.96
CA PHE A 78 -5.61 -6.80 6.05
C PHE A 78 -4.26 -6.11 6.15
N LEU A 79 -4.25 -4.82 6.50
CA LEU A 79 -3.07 -4.05 6.84
C LEU A 79 -3.17 -3.52 8.27
N GLN A 80 -2.03 -3.33 8.92
CA GLN A 80 -1.95 -2.69 10.23
C GLN A 80 -0.98 -1.53 10.17
N ILE A 81 -1.32 -0.42 10.82
CA ILE A 81 -0.39 0.68 11.06
C ILE A 81 0.25 0.43 12.43
N MET A 82 1.58 0.34 12.47
CA MET A 82 2.32 0.34 13.72
C MET A 82 2.92 1.72 13.97
N MET A 83 2.63 2.30 15.12
CA MET A 83 3.27 3.54 15.57
C MET A 83 4.58 3.17 16.26
N SER A 84 5.72 3.36 15.57
CA SER A 84 7.03 3.30 16.22
C SER A 84 7.28 4.62 16.95
N GLY A 85 6.92 4.67 18.23
CA GLY A 85 7.34 5.75 19.11
C GLY A 85 8.87 5.73 19.25
N LYS A 86 9.52 6.90 19.20
CA LYS A 86 10.84 7.02 19.82
C LYS A 86 10.63 6.77 21.30
N LEU A 87 11.32 5.78 21.87
CA LEU A 87 11.44 5.70 23.33
C LEU A 87 11.95 7.06 23.81
N PRO A 88 11.30 7.71 24.81
CA PRO A 88 11.90 8.88 25.44
C PRO A 88 13.25 8.45 26.03
N LEU A 89 14.30 9.19 25.66
CA LEU A 89 15.62 9.09 26.29
C LEU A 89 15.58 9.69 27.70
#